data_AF-A0A7I8KQK2-F1
#
_entry.id   AF-A0A7I8KQK2-F1
#
_cell.length_a   1.000
_cell.length_b   1.000
_cell.length_c   1.000
_cell.angle_alpha   90.00
_cell.angle_beta   90.00
_cell.angle_gamma   90.00
#
_symmetry.space_group_name_H-M   'P 1'
#
loop_
_entity.id
_entity.type
_entity.pdbx_description
1 polymer ?
#
loop_
_entity_poly.entity_id
_entity_poly.type
_entity_poly.pdbx_seq_one_letter_code
_entity_poly.pdbx_strand_id
1 'polypeptide(L)'
;MGCQEPDSIAIGRSPSFGFALGVDSETTSRVALPRSIVKFCVLRSPHIDKKSREQFEMRINKLYMVVKTRSEDLQKKFFWLKRQRILGAQYEIVFSYKTRLPLKPPLPDNPS
;
A
#
# COMPACT_ATOMS: atom_id res chain seq x y z
N MET A 1 23.33 -31.04 15.64
CA MET A 1 22.17 -30.88 14.74
C MET A 1 21.40 -29.66 15.23
N GLY A 2 21.91 -28.46 14.94
CA GLY A 2 21.25 -27.21 15.31
C GLY A 2 20.28 -26.85 14.20
N CYS A 3 18.98 -26.93 14.48
CA CYS A 3 17.95 -26.39 13.58
C CYS A 3 18.04 -24.86 13.66
N GLN A 4 18.46 -24.24 12.56
CA GLN A 4 18.52 -22.80 12.42
C GLN A 4 17.10 -22.28 12.17
N GLU A 5 16.59 -21.45 13.09
CA GLU A 5 15.32 -20.75 12.95
C GLU A 5 15.36 -19.84 11.70
N PRO A 6 14.29 -19.79 10.88
CA PRO A 6 14.30 -18.95 9.69
C PRO A 6 14.26 -17.48 10.07
N ASP A 7 15.17 -16.73 9.46
CA ASP A 7 15.35 -15.29 9.61
C ASP A 7 14.01 -14.55 9.49
N SER A 8 13.51 -14.12 10.64
CA SER A 8 12.37 -13.20 10.71
C SER A 8 12.80 -11.89 10.08
N ILE A 9 12.25 -11.58 8.90
CA ILE A 9 12.42 -10.29 8.24
C ILE A 9 11.77 -9.24 9.17
N ALA A 10 12.59 -8.60 9.98
CA ALA A 10 12.20 -7.53 10.87
C ALA A 10 11.78 -6.31 10.04
N ILE A 11 10.49 -6.22 9.72
CA ILE A 11 9.89 -4.98 9.22
C ILE A 11 9.99 -3.99 10.38
N GLY A 12 10.87 -2.99 10.24
CA GLY A 12 11.07 -1.94 11.21
C GLY A 12 9.74 -1.39 11.72
N ARG A 13 9.51 -1.53 13.02
CA ARG A 13 8.38 -0.94 13.75
C ARG A 13 8.51 0.58 13.68
N SER A 14 7.92 1.23 12.68
CA SER A 14 7.66 2.66 12.75
C SER A 14 6.51 2.91 13.76
N PRO A 15 6.73 3.57 14.91
CA PRO A 15 5.75 3.58 16.01
C PRO A 15 4.52 4.48 15.82
N SER A 16 4.39 5.24 14.73
CA SER A 16 3.41 6.34 14.68
C SER A 16 2.04 5.99 14.07
N PHE A 17 1.97 5.07 13.10
CA PHE A 17 0.72 4.84 12.36
C PHE A 17 -0.26 3.87 13.02
N GLY A 18 0.21 2.97 13.90
CA GLY A 18 -0.62 1.94 14.53
C GLY A 18 -1.47 2.47 15.70
N PHE A 19 -0.90 3.36 16.52
CA PHE A 19 -1.55 3.84 17.74
C PHE A 19 -2.76 4.75 17.47
N ALA A 20 -2.73 5.57 16.42
CA ALA A 20 -3.81 6.51 16.12
C ALA A 20 -5.08 5.86 15.53
N LEU A 21 -4.97 4.66 14.96
CA LEU A 21 -6.11 3.94 14.36
C LEU A 21 -6.72 2.88 15.29
N GLY A 22 -6.15 2.67 16.48
CA GLY A 22 -6.61 1.63 17.43
C GLY A 22 -6.65 0.24 16.80
N VAL A 23 -5.72 -0.05 15.88
CA VAL A 23 -5.70 -1.32 15.15
C VAL A 23 -4.68 -2.25 15.77
N ASP A 24 -5.18 -3.34 16.32
CA ASP A 24 -4.44 -4.51 16.78
C ASP A 24 -3.62 -5.14 15.64
N SER A 25 -2.45 -5.69 15.97
CA SER A 25 -1.55 -6.28 14.97
C SER A 25 -2.13 -7.51 14.29
N GLU A 26 -3.15 -8.14 14.87
CA GLU A 26 -3.82 -9.32 14.32
C GLU A 26 -4.73 -8.95 13.12
N THR A 27 -5.33 -7.77 13.16
CA THR A 27 -6.25 -7.27 12.12
C THR A 27 -5.54 -6.64 10.91
N THR A 28 -4.28 -6.22 11.04
CA THR A 28 -3.56 -5.48 10.00
C THR A 28 -2.30 -6.18 9.53
N SER A 29 -2.19 -6.37 8.20
CA SER A 29 -0.94 -6.74 7.55
C SER A 29 -0.44 -5.63 6.64
N ARG A 30 0.89 -5.48 6.56
CA ARG A 30 1.56 -4.53 5.67
C ARG A 30 2.53 -5.30 4.79
N VAL A 31 2.44 -5.10 3.48
CA VAL A 31 3.29 -5.73 2.48
C VAL A 31 3.97 -4.64 1.67
N ALA A 32 5.30 -4.65 1.62
CA ALA A 32 6.04 -3.76 0.74
C ALA A 32 5.90 -4.25 -0.71
N LEU A 33 5.41 -3.39 -1.58
CA LEU A 33 5.35 -3.69 -3.01
C LEU A 33 6.68 -3.30 -3.68
N PRO A 34 6.98 -3.87 -4.86
CA PRO A 34 8.21 -3.56 -5.58
C PRO A 34 8.37 -2.05 -5.78
N ARG A 35 9.55 -1.55 -5.41
CA ARG A 35 9.92 -0.15 -5.61
C ARG A 35 10.21 0.09 -7.09
N SER A 36 9.70 1.18 -7.64
CA SER A 36 10.03 1.60 -9.00
C SER A 36 11.08 2.70 -8.93
N ILE A 37 12.15 2.55 -9.72
CA ILE A 37 13.25 3.52 -9.78
C ILE A 37 13.31 4.04 -11.22
N VAL A 38 13.12 5.35 -11.37
CA VAL A 38 13.31 6.04 -12.65
C VAL A 38 14.62 6.81 -12.57
N LYS A 39 15.57 6.49 -13.44
CA LYS A 39 16.90 7.14 -13.50
C LYS A 39 16.94 8.07 -14.70
N PHE A 40 17.42 9.29 -14.51
CA PHE A 40 17.61 10.25 -15.59
C PHE A 40 18.92 11.02 -15.40
N CYS A 41 19.56 11.34 -16.51
CA CYS A 41 20.83 12.08 -16.51
C CYS A 41 20.61 13.41 -17.23
N VAL A 42 21.02 14.51 -16.59
CA VAL A 42 20.87 15.87 -17.12
C VAL A 42 22.25 16.50 -17.30
N LEU A 43 22.44 17.27 -18.38
CA LEU A 43 23.63 18.10 -18.53
C LEU A 43 23.55 19.26 -17.52
N ARG A 44 24.64 19.53 -16.82
CA ARG A 44 24.66 20.64 -15.85
C ARG A 44 24.61 22.00 -16.53
N SER A 45 25.09 22.10 -17.77
CA SER A 45 25.07 23.32 -18.59
C SER A 45 24.06 23.20 -19.74
N PRO A 46 23.32 24.29 -20.07
CA PRO A 46 22.42 24.30 -21.21
C PRO A 46 23.16 24.26 -22.57
N HIS A 47 24.45 24.61 -22.62
CA HIS A 47 25.22 24.68 -23.87
C HIS A 47 26.33 23.62 -23.92
N ILE A 48 26.20 22.68 -24.89
CA ILE A 48 27.12 21.69 -25.50
C ILE A 48 28.17 20.94 -24.64
N ASP A 49 28.34 21.25 -23.36
CA ASP A 49 29.32 20.63 -22.49
C ASP A 49 28.85 19.24 -22.03
N LYS A 50 29.01 18.25 -22.93
CA LYS A 50 28.49 16.89 -22.80
C LYS A 50 29.22 16.05 -21.73
N LYS A 51 30.34 16.55 -21.19
CA LYS A 51 31.15 15.89 -20.16
C LYS A 51 30.67 16.18 -18.73
N SER A 52 29.94 17.28 -18.51
CA SER A 52 29.36 17.64 -17.21
C SER A 52 27.93 17.08 -17.10
N ARG A 53 27.80 15.82 -16.65
CA ARG A 53 26.51 15.14 -16.44
C ARG A 53 26.19 14.96 -14.96
N GLU A 54 24.92 15.10 -14.62
CA GLU A 54 24.38 14.83 -13.30
C GLU A 54 23.35 13.70 -13.37
N GLN A 55 23.41 12.79 -12.40
CA GLN A 55 22.52 11.64 -12.32
C GLN A 55 21.47 11.91 -11.25
N PHE A 56 20.21 11.76 -11.62
CA PHE A 56 19.08 11.85 -10.72
C PHE A 56 18.30 10.54 -10.74
N GLU A 57 17.64 10.26 -9.62
CA GLU A 57 16.72 9.15 -9.50
C GLU A 57 15.43 9.61 -8.84
N MET A 58 14.32 9.07 -9.32
CA MET A 58 13.03 9.13 -8.66
C MET A 58 12.72 7.74 -8.12
N ARG A 59 12.65 7.62 -6.79
CA ARG A 59 12.32 6.36 -6.10
C ARG A 59 10.88 6.40 -5.63
N ILE A 60 10.04 5.53 -6.20
CA ILE A 60 8.65 5.38 -5.82
C ILE A 60 8.52 4.17 -4.91
N ASN A 61 8.24 4.41 -3.64
CA ASN A 61 7.99 3.37 -2.64
C ASN A 61 6.49 3.08 -2.57
N LYS A 62 6.11 1.84 -2.87
CA LYS A 62 4.72 1.39 -2.80
C LYS A 62 4.53 0.50 -1.58
N LEU A 63 3.49 0.76 -0.80
CA LEU A 63 3.11 -0.03 0.36
C LEU A 63 1.66 -0.48 0.18
N TYR A 64 1.40 -1.75 0.45
CA TYR A 64 0.05 -2.30 0.51
C TYR A 64 -0.30 -2.62 1.96
N MET A 65 -1.49 -2.19 2.41
CA MET A 65 -1.96 -2.42 3.76
C MET A 65 -3.34 -3.08 3.69
N VAL A 66 -3.49 -4.23 4.34
CA VAL A 66 -4.76 -4.95 4.45
C VAL A 66 -5.25 -4.82 5.88
N VAL A 67 -6.49 -4.37 6.03
CA VAL A 67 -7.16 -4.26 7.33
C VAL A 67 -8.44 -5.07 7.28
N LYS A 68 -8.53 -6.14 8.08
CA LYS A 68 -9.71 -7.01 8.16
C LYS A 68 -10.66 -6.55 9.26
N THR A 69 -11.65 -5.73 8.94
CA THR A 69 -12.56 -5.19 9.96
C THR A 69 -13.99 -5.69 9.77
N ARG A 70 -14.77 -5.69 10.85
CA ARG A 70 -16.23 -5.72 10.76
C ARG A 70 -16.73 -4.42 10.11
N SER A 71 -17.95 -4.44 9.58
CA SER A 71 -18.57 -3.30 8.90
C SER A 71 -18.79 -2.09 9.80
N GLU A 72 -19.09 -2.33 11.09
CA GLU A 72 -19.39 -1.28 12.07
C GLU A 72 -18.15 -0.43 12.42
N ASP A 73 -16.97 -1.06 12.49
CA ASP A 73 -15.71 -0.39 12.81
C ASP A 73 -15.06 0.28 11.59
N LEU A 74 -15.48 -0.11 10.38
CA LEU A 74 -14.92 0.38 9.12
C LEU A 74 -15.07 1.90 9.00
N GLN A 75 -16.26 2.42 9.33
CA GLN A 75 -16.54 3.85 9.23
C GLN A 75 -15.65 4.67 10.17
N LYS A 76 -15.49 4.20 11.43
CA LYS A 76 -14.63 4.86 12.42
C LYS A 76 -13.17 4.89 11.95
N LYS A 77 -12.65 3.74 11.51
CA LYS A 77 -11.26 3.62 11.02
C LYS A 77 -11.02 4.47 9.78
N PHE A 78 -11.98 4.49 8.84
CA PHE A 78 -11.89 5.30 7.62
C PHE A 78 -11.96 6.81 7.89
N PHE A 79 -12.79 7.23 8.86
CA PHE A 79 -12.86 8.62 9.29
C PHE A 79 -11.49 9.12 9.77
N TRP A 80 -10.83 8.34 10.62
CA TRP A 80 -9.48 8.67 11.09
C TRP A 80 -8.44 8.64 9.98
N LEU A 81 -8.51 7.68 9.06
CA LEU A 81 -7.59 7.59 7.92
C LEU A 81 -7.67 8.84 7.02
N LYS A 82 -8.89 9.32 6.71
CA LYS A 82 -9.09 10.54 5.91
C LYS A 82 -8.65 11.80 6.65
N ARG A 83 -8.66 11.79 7.99
CA ARG A 83 -8.23 12.92 8.81
C ARG A 83 -6.71 13.07 8.88
N GLN A 84 -5.97 11.98 8.70
CA GLN A 84 -4.51 12.02 8.60
C GLN A 84 -4.11 12.60 7.24
N ARG A 85 -3.86 13.91 7.19
CA ARG A 85 -3.25 14.57 6.02
C ARG A 85 -1.78 14.17 5.94
N ILE A 86 -1.47 13.15 5.15
CA ILE A 86 -0.08 12.79 4.87
C ILE A 86 0.39 13.63 3.68
N LEU A 87 1.19 14.66 3.94
CA LEU A 87 1.78 15.48 2.89
C LEU A 87 2.77 14.63 2.07
N GLY A 88 2.66 14.68 0.74
CA GLY A 88 3.59 14.00 -0.17
C GLY A 88 3.41 12.49 -0.31
N ALA A 89 2.39 11.89 0.31
CA ALA A 89 2.01 10.49 0.10
C ALA A 89 0.68 10.41 -0.64
N GLN A 90 0.65 9.60 -1.69
CA GLN A 90 -0.59 9.24 -2.38
C GLN A 90 -1.07 7.90 -1.84
N TYR A 91 -2.38 7.81 -1.57
CA TYR A 91 -3.02 6.58 -1.11
C TYR A 91 -4.21 6.26 -2.00
N GLU A 92 -4.35 4.98 -2.34
CA GLU A 92 -5.54 4.43 -2.98
C GLU A 92 -6.21 3.48 -1.99
N ILE A 93 -7.50 3.70 -1.73
CA ILE A 93 -8.28 2.90 -0.77
C ILE A 93 -9.27 2.06 -1.55
N VAL A 94 -9.14 0.74 -1.43
CA VAL A 94 -10.03 -0.23 -2.07
C VAL A 94 -10.83 -0.96 -1.01
N PHE A 95 -12.16 -0.92 -1.12
CA PHE A 95 -13.05 -1.65 -0.23
C PHE A 95 -13.52 -2.95 -0.88
N SER A 96 -13.45 -4.04 -0.14
CA SER A 96 -14.00 -5.34 -0.55
C SER A 96 -15.02 -5.79 0.49
N TYR A 97 -16.28 -5.92 0.09
CA TYR A 97 -17.37 -6.39 0.95
C TYR A 97 -17.97 -7.67 0.37
N LYS A 98 -18.30 -8.64 1.23
CA LYS A 98 -18.96 -9.89 0.84
C LYS A 98 -20.43 -9.80 1.24
N THR A 99 -21.34 -9.84 0.28
CA THR A 99 -22.79 -9.94 0.51
C THR A 99 -23.25 -11.38 0.46
N ARG A 100 -24.39 -11.69 1.11
CA ARG A 100 -25.00 -13.03 1.07
C ARG A 100 -25.80 -13.29 -0.22
N LEU A 101 -26.19 -12.24 -0.94
CA LEU A 101 -27.00 -12.35 -2.15
C LEU A 101 -26.11 -12.56 -3.38
N PRO A 102 -26.47 -13.49 -4.28
CA PRO A 102 -25.80 -13.62 -5.57
C PRO A 102 -26.07 -12.36 -6.41
N LEU A 103 -25.02 -11.80 -7.00
CA LEU A 103 -25.07 -10.53 -7.72
C LEU A 103 -25.76 -10.61 -9.10
N LYS A 104 -26.23 -11.79 -9.50
CA LYS A 104 -26.90 -12.01 -10.79
C LYS A 104 -28.18 -12.83 -10.58
N PRO A 105 -29.35 -12.37 -11.09
CA PRO A 105 -30.55 -13.20 -11.10
C PRO A 105 -30.28 -14.46 -11.95
N PRO A 106 -30.83 -15.62 -11.58
CA PRO A 106 -30.73 -16.83 -12.40
C PRO A 106 -31.21 -16.52 -13.82
N LEU A 107 -30.45 -16.95 -14.83
CA LEU A 107 -30.87 -16.83 -16.22
C LEU A 107 -32.20 -17.58 -16.40
N PRO A 108 -33.17 -17.04 -17.17
CA PRO A 108 -34.38 -17.80 -17.46
C PRO A 108 -33.98 -19.10 -18.15
N ASP A 109 -34.44 -20.23 -17.62
CA ASP A 109 -34.29 -21.52 -18.28
C ASP A 109 -34.95 -21.42 -19.65
N ASN A 110 -34.16 -21.56 -20.73
CA ASN A 110 -34.67 -21.55 -22.09
C ASN A 110 -35.65 -22.73 -22.24
N PRO A 111 -36.94 -22.50 -22.48
CA PRO A 111 -37.82 -23.59 -22.87
C PRO A 111 -37.43 -24.02 -24.28
N SER A 112 -37.02 -25.28 -24.39
CA SER A 112 -36.76 -26.03 -25.62
C SER A 112 -38.01 -26.19 -26.48
#